data_AF-A0A917FCT3-F1
#
_entry.id   AF-A0A917FCT3-F1
#
_cell.length_a   1.000
_cell.length_b   1.000
_cell.length_c   1.000
_cell.angle_alpha   90.00
_cell.angle_beta   90.00
_cell.angle_gamma   90.00
#
_symmetry.space_group_name_H-M   'P 1'
#
loop_
_entity.id
_entity.type
_entity.pdbx_description
1 polymer ?
#
loop_
_entity_poly.entity_id
_entity_poly.type
_entity_poly.pdbx_seq_one_letter_code
_entity_poly.pdbx_strand_id
1 'polypeptide(L)'
;MSGRNLAEMARGLTPAHIPAGSITSDKLATNAVGADALDPSVTPVTTKRQVSGEYTITASAAIDWEHGLGSIPQKHGLKLKCVLAERGYLAGEIIDFPNQNIGVGGNNHNIAVSADATHVHAKIGVTTGVFGGGGPILIIRRDNGGSETLTSANWKLIIWAEA
;
A
#
# COMPACT_ATOMS: atom_id res chain seq x y z
N MET A 1 42.09 21.54 48.95
CA MET A 1 41.35 20.64 48.06
C MET A 1 41.76 20.98 46.63
N SER A 2 42.60 20.14 46.00
CA SER A 2 43.11 20.39 44.66
C SER A 2 42.01 20.10 43.63
N GLY A 3 41.62 21.10 42.84
CA GLY A 3 40.64 20.93 41.76
C GLY A 3 41.25 20.10 40.63
N ARG A 4 40.55 19.04 40.21
CA ARG A 4 40.95 18.27 39.02
C ARG A 4 40.87 19.17 37.79
N ASN A 5 41.90 19.15 36.95
CA ASN A 5 41.92 19.97 35.75
C ASN A 5 40.97 19.39 34.68
N LEU A 6 40.48 20.25 33.77
CA LEU A 6 39.54 19.87 32.70
C LEU A 6 40.07 18.76 31.78
N ALA A 7 41.39 18.60 31.66
CA ALA A 7 42.01 17.54 30.86
C ALA A 7 41.85 16.15 31.49
N GLU A 8 41.76 16.04 32.82
CA GLU A 8 41.45 14.77 33.50
C GLU A 8 39.99 14.36 33.33
N MET A 9 39.07 15.31 33.23
CA MET A 9 37.64 15.03 33.02
C MET A 9 37.34 14.54 31.59
N ALA A 10 38.06 15.06 30.59
CA ALA A 10 37.89 14.68 29.19
C ALA A 10 38.42 13.27 28.85
N ARG A 11 39.38 12.74 29.62
CA ARG A 11 39.94 11.38 29.42
C ARG A 11 38.95 10.25 29.73
N GLY A 12 37.80 10.56 30.35
CA GLY A 12 36.75 9.59 30.62
C GLY A 12 35.88 9.28 29.41
N LEU A 13 35.80 10.17 28.41
CA LEU A 13 34.82 10.07 27.32
C LEU A 13 35.33 9.19 26.16
N THR A 14 35.03 7.89 26.20
CA THR A 14 35.21 6.93 25.10
C THR A 14 33.90 6.75 24.28
N PRO A 15 33.90 6.12 23.10
CA PRO A 15 32.66 5.83 22.36
C PRO A 15 31.62 4.99 23.13
N ALA A 16 31.98 4.42 24.28
CA ALA A 16 31.11 3.61 25.13
C ALA A 16 30.13 4.41 26.02
N HIS A 17 30.04 5.75 25.90
CA HIS A 17 29.19 6.58 26.79
C HIS A 17 27.69 6.45 26.53
N ILE A 18 27.31 5.86 25.39
CA ILE A 18 25.92 5.49 25.11
C ILE A 18 25.92 4.05 24.56
N PRO A 19 25.94 3.04 25.44
CA PRO A 19 25.78 1.64 25.02
C PRO A 19 24.51 1.46 24.17
N ALA A 20 24.53 0.48 23.26
CA ALA A 20 23.33 0.13 22.49
C ALA A 20 22.15 -0.15 23.44
N GLY A 21 20.98 0.40 23.13
CA GLY A 21 19.80 0.30 23.99
C GLY A 21 19.76 1.26 25.19
N SER A 22 20.72 2.18 25.32
CA SER A 22 20.72 3.17 26.40
C SER A 22 19.62 4.22 26.27
N ILE A 23 19.00 4.37 25.10
CA ILE A 23 17.82 5.21 24.89
C ILE A 23 16.62 4.27 24.74
N THR A 24 15.79 4.20 25.79
CA THR A 24 14.55 3.41 25.84
C THR A 24 13.34 4.34 25.76
N SER A 25 12.14 3.79 25.52
CA SER A 25 10.89 4.56 25.50
C SER A 25 10.70 5.41 26.76
N ASP A 26 11.12 4.90 27.92
CA ASP A 26 10.95 5.57 29.21
C ASP A 26 11.97 6.70 29.44
N LYS A 27 13.06 6.72 28.65
CA LYS A 27 14.07 7.78 28.65
C LYS A 27 13.77 8.89 27.64
N LEU A 28 12.84 8.65 26.73
CA LEU A 28 12.32 9.65 25.81
C LEU A 28 11.00 10.17 26.37
N ALA A 29 11.02 11.38 26.91
CA ALA A 29 9.77 12.07 27.24
C ALA A 29 8.88 12.18 25.99
N THR A 30 7.57 12.31 26.19
CA THR A 30 6.66 12.65 25.08
C THR A 30 7.14 13.93 24.41
N ASN A 31 7.27 13.93 23.08
CA ASN A 31 7.87 15.02 22.29
C ASN A 31 9.34 15.33 22.61
N ALA A 32 10.12 14.37 23.13
CA ALA A 32 11.55 14.55 23.37
C ALA A 32 12.36 14.94 22.12
N VAL A 33 11.86 14.61 20.93
CA VAL A 33 12.34 15.12 19.65
C VAL A 33 11.15 15.74 18.90
N GLY A 34 10.82 16.98 19.26
CA GLY A 34 9.78 17.77 18.60
C GLY A 34 10.28 18.51 17.37
N ALA A 35 9.40 19.25 16.70
CA ALA A 35 9.74 20.05 15.53
C ALA A 35 10.91 21.02 15.78
N ASP A 36 11.05 21.55 17.00
CA ASP A 36 12.15 22.45 17.39
C ASP A 36 13.52 21.76 17.47
N ALA A 37 13.53 20.42 17.56
CA ALA A 37 14.74 19.61 17.56
C ALA A 37 15.11 19.12 16.14
N LEU A 38 14.25 19.36 15.15
CA LEU A 38 14.51 19.04 13.75
C LEU A 38 15.15 20.24 13.05
N ASP A 39 16.10 19.96 12.16
CA ASP A 39 16.66 21.01 11.31
C ASP A 39 15.53 21.62 10.42
N PRO A 40 15.48 22.94 10.22
CA PRO A 40 14.46 23.59 9.41
C PRO A 40 14.37 23.09 7.95
N SER A 41 15.41 22.44 7.43
CA SER A 41 15.43 21.81 6.11
C SER A 41 14.77 20.42 6.07
N VAL A 42 14.42 19.86 7.24
CA VAL A 42 13.70 18.59 7.32
C VAL A 42 12.23 18.84 7.00
N THR A 43 11.83 18.50 5.78
CA THR A 43 10.40 18.38 5.43
C THR A 43 9.84 17.08 6.01
N PRO A 44 8.80 17.11 6.86
CA PRO A 44 8.13 15.91 7.32
C PRO A 44 7.55 15.14 6.13
N VAL A 45 8.10 13.96 5.84
CA VAL A 45 7.47 13.02 4.90
C VAL A 45 6.39 12.29 5.67
N THR A 46 5.18 12.86 5.68
CA THR A 46 3.99 12.21 6.24
C THR A 46 3.24 11.51 5.12
N THR A 47 3.74 10.35 4.70
CA THR A 47 3.03 9.52 3.72
C THR A 47 1.84 8.87 4.42
N LYS A 48 0.65 9.47 4.30
CA LYS A 48 -0.58 8.89 4.83
C LYS A 48 -1.09 7.85 3.83
N ARG A 49 -0.87 6.58 4.14
CA ARG A 49 -1.40 5.46 3.35
C ARG A 49 -2.70 4.94 3.94
N GLN A 50 -3.69 4.70 3.09
CA GLN A 50 -5.00 4.18 3.46
C GLN A 50 -5.31 2.97 2.57
N VAL A 51 -6.00 1.98 3.15
CA VAL A 51 -6.34 0.72 2.48
C VAL A 51 -7.78 0.38 2.84
N SER A 52 -8.58 0.00 1.85
CA SER A 52 -9.97 -0.39 2.06
C SER A 52 -10.09 -1.78 2.68
N GLY A 53 -11.31 -2.14 3.07
CA GLY A 53 -11.68 -3.56 3.20
C GLY A 53 -11.69 -4.29 1.86
N GLU A 54 -12.10 -5.56 1.89
CA GLU A 54 -12.21 -6.40 0.70
C GLU A 54 -13.57 -6.24 0.01
N TYR A 55 -13.56 -6.02 -1.30
CA TYR A 55 -14.75 -5.99 -2.14
C TYR A 55 -14.89 -7.28 -2.95
N THR A 56 -16.14 -7.71 -3.14
CA THR A 56 -16.48 -8.79 -4.07
C THR A 56 -16.37 -8.28 -5.50
N ILE A 57 -15.77 -9.09 -6.37
CA ILE A 57 -15.66 -8.78 -7.80
C ILE A 57 -17.00 -9.11 -8.47
N THR A 58 -17.71 -8.06 -8.90
CA THR A 58 -18.98 -8.18 -9.63
C THR A 58 -18.82 -7.47 -10.97
N ALA A 59 -19.15 -8.15 -12.07
CA ALA A 59 -19.07 -7.56 -13.40
C ALA A 59 -19.89 -6.27 -13.48
N SER A 60 -19.36 -5.26 -14.18
CA SER A 60 -19.96 -3.94 -14.35
C SER A 60 -20.16 -3.13 -13.05
N ALA A 61 -19.73 -3.62 -11.88
CA ALA A 61 -19.92 -2.89 -10.64
C ALA A 61 -19.04 -1.63 -10.57
N ALA A 62 -19.56 -0.61 -9.88
CA ALA A 62 -18.81 0.55 -9.46
C ALA A 62 -18.56 0.46 -7.96
N ILE A 63 -17.35 0.80 -7.53
CA ILE A 63 -16.97 0.89 -6.13
C ILE A 63 -16.56 2.34 -5.87
N ASP A 64 -17.10 2.90 -4.80
CA ASP A 64 -16.78 4.22 -4.30
C ASP A 64 -16.27 4.07 -2.87
N TRP A 65 -14.99 4.36 -2.64
CA TRP A 65 -14.35 4.19 -1.34
C TRP A 65 -13.79 5.51 -0.84
N GLU A 66 -14.31 5.99 0.29
CA GLU A 66 -13.79 7.17 0.97
C GLU A 66 -12.43 6.88 1.60
N HIS A 67 -11.38 7.60 1.18
CA HIS A 67 -10.01 7.37 1.63
C HIS A 67 -9.57 8.29 2.78
N GLY A 68 -10.34 9.33 3.12
CA GLY A 68 -10.09 10.19 4.29
C GLY A 68 -8.73 10.91 4.28
N LEU A 69 -8.15 11.20 3.11
CA LEU A 69 -6.86 11.89 3.00
C LEU A 69 -7.00 13.43 3.03
N GLY A 70 -8.19 13.95 2.74
CA GLY A 70 -8.47 15.40 2.73
C GLY A 70 -7.92 16.14 1.51
N SER A 71 -7.30 15.43 0.57
CA SER A 71 -6.80 15.90 -0.72
C SER A 71 -6.79 14.75 -1.72
N ILE A 72 -6.62 15.07 -3.00
CA ILE A 72 -6.47 14.04 -4.04
C ILE A 72 -5.18 13.24 -3.76
N PRO A 73 -5.24 11.90 -3.66
CA PRO A 73 -4.06 11.07 -3.42
C PRO A 73 -3.01 11.24 -4.52
N GLN A 74 -1.73 11.34 -4.15
CA GLN A 74 -0.61 11.35 -5.11
C GLN A 74 -0.46 9.98 -5.80
N LYS A 75 -0.81 8.90 -5.08
CA LYS A 75 -0.86 7.54 -5.64
C LYS A 75 -2.13 6.85 -5.17
N HIS A 76 -2.70 6.06 -6.06
CA HIS A 76 -3.84 5.20 -5.77
C HIS A 76 -3.80 3.98 -6.67
N GLY A 77 -4.51 2.93 -6.27
CA GLY A 77 -4.60 1.74 -7.10
C GLY A 77 -5.39 0.61 -6.44
N LEU A 78 -5.22 -0.56 -7.03
CA LEU A 78 -5.92 -1.76 -6.65
C LEU A 78 -4.94 -2.89 -6.37
N LYS A 79 -5.38 -3.79 -5.51
CA LYS A 79 -4.78 -5.09 -5.31
C LYS A 79 -5.84 -6.16 -5.48
N LEU A 80 -5.42 -7.32 -5.95
CA LEU A 80 -6.24 -8.52 -5.98
C LEU A 80 -5.71 -9.49 -4.94
N LYS A 81 -6.60 -9.96 -4.06
CA LYS A 81 -6.30 -11.02 -3.10
C LYS A 81 -6.90 -12.34 -3.58
N CYS A 82 -6.07 -13.34 -3.77
CA CYS A 82 -6.49 -14.71 -4.07
C CYS A 82 -7.04 -15.34 -2.79
N VAL A 83 -8.31 -15.72 -2.77
CA VAL A 83 -8.99 -16.40 -1.65
C VAL A 83 -8.87 -17.91 -1.78
N LEU A 84 -8.95 -18.43 -3.00
CA LEU A 84 -8.79 -19.84 -3.32
C LEU A 84 -7.76 -19.99 -4.45
N ALA A 85 -6.79 -20.89 -4.29
CA ALA A 85 -5.69 -21.05 -5.23
C ALA A 85 -6.18 -21.23 -6.68
N GLU A 86 -5.62 -20.44 -7.59
CA GLU A 86 -6.05 -20.37 -8.98
C GLU A 86 -4.88 -19.93 -9.85
N ARG A 87 -4.69 -20.54 -11.03
CA ARG A 87 -3.77 -20.03 -12.09
C ARG A 87 -2.31 -19.84 -11.64
N GLY A 88 -1.85 -20.68 -10.72
CA GLY A 88 -0.52 -20.60 -10.12
C GLY A 88 -0.37 -19.59 -8.97
N TYR A 89 -1.45 -18.91 -8.59
CA TYR A 89 -1.51 -18.06 -7.39
C TYR A 89 -1.97 -18.86 -6.18
N LEU A 90 -1.40 -18.52 -5.01
CA LEU A 90 -1.71 -19.21 -3.76
C LEU A 90 -2.87 -18.52 -3.02
N ALA A 91 -3.65 -19.29 -2.26
CA ALA A 91 -4.66 -18.71 -1.37
C ALA A 91 -3.99 -17.80 -0.31
N GLY A 92 -4.58 -16.64 -0.08
CA GLY A 92 -4.06 -15.57 0.78
C GLY A 92 -3.12 -14.60 0.08
N GLU A 93 -2.67 -14.91 -1.13
CA GLU A 93 -1.74 -14.06 -1.86
C GLU A 93 -2.38 -12.75 -2.34
N ILE A 94 -1.60 -11.66 -2.31
CA ILE A 94 -2.02 -10.34 -2.77
C ILE A 94 -1.08 -9.87 -3.89
N ILE A 95 -1.66 -9.48 -5.02
CA ILE A 95 -0.94 -8.94 -6.16
C ILE A 95 -1.36 -7.50 -6.44
N ASP A 96 -0.42 -6.68 -6.90
CA ASP A 96 -0.73 -5.36 -7.43
C ASP A 96 -1.43 -5.52 -8.78
N PHE A 97 -2.53 -4.79 -8.95
CA PHE A 97 -3.30 -4.83 -10.18
C PHE A 97 -3.33 -3.44 -10.83
N PRO A 98 -2.78 -3.29 -12.05
CA PRO A 98 -2.69 -1.97 -12.67
C PRO A 98 -4.07 -1.46 -13.10
N ASN A 99 -4.21 -0.13 -13.07
CA ASN A 99 -5.31 0.58 -13.69
C ASN A 99 -5.22 0.43 -15.21
N GLN A 100 -6.12 -0.35 -15.80
CA GLN A 100 -6.04 -0.71 -17.21
C GLN A 100 -7.43 -1.10 -17.73
N ASN A 101 -7.66 -0.80 -19.00
CA ASN A 101 -8.82 -1.28 -19.74
C ASN A 101 -8.32 -2.13 -20.90
N ILE A 102 -8.82 -3.36 -21.02
CA ILE A 102 -8.46 -4.26 -22.12
C ILE A 102 -9.73 -4.58 -22.91
N GLY A 103 -9.74 -4.15 -24.18
CA GLY A 103 -10.77 -4.54 -25.15
C GLY A 103 -10.37 -5.84 -25.86
N VAL A 104 -11.18 -6.90 -25.74
CA VAL A 104 -10.99 -8.16 -26.48
C VAL A 104 -12.29 -8.57 -27.15
N GLY A 105 -12.31 -8.65 -28.49
CA GLY A 105 -13.47 -9.19 -29.23
C GLY A 105 -14.80 -8.47 -28.94
N GLY A 106 -14.80 -7.15 -28.73
CA GLY A 106 -15.98 -6.35 -28.40
C GLY A 106 -16.34 -6.32 -26.91
N ASN A 107 -15.53 -6.95 -26.06
CA ASN A 107 -15.71 -7.01 -24.62
C ASN A 107 -14.68 -6.17 -23.88
N ASN A 108 -15.07 -5.56 -22.76
CA ASN A 108 -14.18 -4.75 -21.93
C ASN A 108 -13.87 -5.46 -20.62
N HIS A 109 -12.59 -5.74 -20.39
CA HIS A 109 -12.06 -6.36 -19.18
C HIS A 109 -11.25 -5.38 -18.34
N ASN A 110 -10.93 -5.82 -17.12
CA ASN A 110 -10.14 -5.13 -16.12
C ASN A 110 -10.87 -3.94 -15.51
N ILE A 111 -10.14 -3.07 -14.82
CA ILE A 111 -10.71 -2.11 -13.90
C ILE A 111 -10.10 -0.75 -14.17
N ALA A 112 -10.96 0.23 -14.41
CA ALA A 112 -10.58 1.64 -14.42
C ALA A 112 -10.61 2.19 -13.00
N VAL A 113 -9.57 2.92 -12.62
CA VAL A 113 -9.43 3.54 -11.30
C VAL A 113 -9.19 5.03 -11.46
N SER A 114 -9.85 5.82 -10.63
CA SER A 114 -9.65 7.26 -10.53
C SER A 114 -9.81 7.68 -9.07
N ALA A 115 -9.30 8.85 -8.70
CA ALA A 115 -9.48 9.38 -7.36
C ALA A 115 -9.80 10.88 -7.44
N ASP A 116 -10.60 11.33 -6.48
CA ASP A 116 -10.81 12.74 -6.18
C ASP A 116 -10.32 13.05 -4.76
N ALA A 117 -10.73 14.19 -4.18
CA ALA A 117 -10.25 14.63 -2.87
C ALA A 117 -10.81 13.80 -1.69
N THR A 118 -11.85 12.99 -1.95
CA THR A 118 -12.61 12.27 -0.93
C THR A 118 -12.64 10.77 -1.21
N HIS A 119 -12.77 10.37 -2.47
CA HIS A 119 -12.99 8.99 -2.89
C HIS A 119 -11.96 8.47 -3.89
N VAL A 120 -11.74 7.17 -3.83
CA VAL A 120 -11.22 6.40 -4.96
C VAL A 120 -12.37 5.64 -5.59
N HIS A 121 -12.56 5.86 -6.90
CA HIS A 121 -13.56 5.20 -7.72
C HIS A 121 -12.91 4.05 -8.48
N ALA A 122 -13.56 2.88 -8.48
CA ALA A 122 -13.18 1.76 -9.32
C ALA A 122 -14.37 1.27 -10.15
N LYS A 123 -14.18 1.15 -11.46
CA LYS A 123 -15.19 0.61 -12.39
C LYS A 123 -14.73 -0.72 -12.96
N ILE A 124 -15.41 -1.79 -12.55
CA ILE A 124 -15.13 -3.15 -13.02
C ILE A 124 -15.71 -3.33 -14.43
N GLY A 125 -14.93 -3.95 -15.32
CA GLY A 125 -15.31 -4.31 -16.68
C GLY A 125 -16.55 -5.20 -16.77
N VAL A 126 -17.06 -5.36 -17.99
CA VAL A 126 -18.42 -5.83 -18.23
C VAL A 126 -18.54 -7.34 -18.45
N THR A 127 -17.50 -8.00 -18.95
CA THR A 127 -17.70 -9.28 -19.66
C THR A 127 -17.44 -10.53 -18.83
N THR A 128 -18.38 -11.46 -18.98
CA THR A 128 -18.21 -12.91 -18.87
C THR A 128 -17.88 -13.50 -20.26
N GLY A 129 -16.69 -14.08 -20.49
CA GLY A 129 -16.51 -15.06 -21.57
C GLY A 129 -15.68 -14.68 -22.81
N VAL A 130 -14.47 -14.14 -22.64
CA VAL A 130 -13.41 -14.32 -23.66
C VAL A 130 -12.27 -15.09 -22.99
N PHE A 131 -11.75 -16.12 -23.66
CA PHE A 131 -10.78 -17.11 -23.13
C PHE A 131 -11.34 -18.19 -22.17
N GLY A 132 -12.61 -18.59 -22.31
CA GLY A 132 -13.15 -19.77 -21.62
C GLY A 132 -13.41 -19.60 -20.12
N GLY A 133 -13.13 -18.42 -19.55
CA GLY A 133 -13.52 -18.05 -18.20
C GLY A 133 -14.47 -16.84 -18.18
N GLY A 134 -15.46 -16.90 -17.29
CA GLY A 134 -16.54 -15.93 -17.19
C GLY A 134 -16.21 -14.67 -16.38
N GLY A 135 -14.94 -14.29 -16.21
CA GLY A 135 -14.56 -13.21 -15.29
C GLY A 135 -14.36 -11.84 -15.95
N PRO A 136 -14.71 -10.73 -15.28
CA PRO A 136 -14.49 -9.37 -15.80
C PRO A 136 -13.02 -8.92 -15.76
N ILE A 137 -12.12 -9.72 -15.16
CA ILE A 137 -10.70 -9.38 -14.96
C ILE A 137 -9.82 -10.44 -15.62
N LEU A 138 -8.92 -9.99 -16.48
CA LEU A 138 -7.85 -10.76 -17.10
C LEU A 138 -6.57 -10.65 -16.28
N ILE A 139 -5.93 -11.79 -16.03
CA ILE A 139 -4.62 -11.88 -15.37
C ILE A 139 -3.67 -12.72 -16.22
N ILE A 140 -2.37 -12.51 -16.03
CA ILE A 140 -1.36 -13.43 -16.49
C ILE A 140 -1.32 -14.60 -15.52
N ARG A 141 -1.42 -15.83 -16.01
CA ARG A 141 -1.24 -17.02 -15.19
C ARG A 141 0.21 -17.10 -14.73
N ARG A 142 0.44 -17.33 -13.45
CA ARG A 142 1.79 -17.46 -12.90
C ARG A 142 2.47 -18.77 -13.30
N ASP A 143 1.67 -19.82 -13.50
CA ASP A 143 2.19 -21.15 -13.80
C ASP A 143 2.76 -21.29 -15.22
N ASN A 144 2.30 -20.50 -16.19
CA ASN A 144 2.72 -20.63 -17.59
C ASN A 144 2.78 -19.33 -18.41
N GLY A 145 2.46 -18.17 -17.83
CA GLY A 145 2.53 -16.87 -18.51
C GLY A 145 1.40 -16.57 -19.51
N GLY A 146 0.43 -17.47 -19.70
CA GLY A 146 -0.74 -17.22 -20.55
C GLY A 146 -1.71 -16.20 -19.96
N SER A 147 -2.49 -15.49 -20.78
CA SER A 147 -3.55 -14.59 -20.31
C SER A 147 -4.88 -15.33 -20.17
N GLU A 148 -5.55 -15.19 -19.03
CA GLU A 148 -6.87 -15.78 -18.81
C GLU A 148 -7.69 -14.99 -17.78
N THR A 149 -9.02 -15.10 -17.84
CA THR A 149 -9.88 -14.40 -16.87
C THR A 149 -9.86 -15.11 -15.52
N LEU A 150 -9.70 -14.39 -14.42
CA LEU A 150 -9.82 -14.99 -13.08
C LEU A 150 -11.27 -15.39 -12.76
N THR A 151 -11.44 -16.30 -11.81
CA THR A 151 -12.74 -16.68 -11.26
C THR A 151 -13.12 -15.71 -10.15
N SER A 152 -14.11 -14.85 -10.34
CA SER A 152 -14.44 -13.76 -9.39
C SER A 152 -14.69 -14.23 -7.94
N ALA A 153 -15.19 -15.46 -7.75
CA ALA A 153 -15.41 -16.03 -6.42
C ALA A 153 -14.11 -16.36 -5.66
N ASN A 154 -13.02 -16.62 -6.38
CA ASN A 154 -11.72 -16.97 -5.82
C ASN A 154 -10.88 -15.73 -5.52
N TRP A 155 -11.38 -14.52 -5.77
CA TRP A 155 -10.60 -13.29 -5.63
C TRP A 155 -11.39 -12.17 -4.95
N LYS A 156 -10.66 -11.28 -4.27
CA LYS A 156 -11.19 -10.04 -3.68
C LYS A 156 -10.39 -8.85 -4.17
N LEU A 157 -11.07 -7.71 -4.27
CA LEU A 157 -10.48 -6.44 -4.63
C LEU A 157 -10.21 -5.61 -3.38
N ILE A 158 -9.03 -5.03 -3.30
CA ILE A 158 -8.62 -4.11 -2.23
C ILE A 158 -8.16 -2.82 -2.88
N ILE A 159 -8.68 -1.68 -2.42
CA ILE A 159 -8.31 -0.34 -2.90
C ILE A 159 -7.28 0.24 -1.95
N TRP A 160 -6.33 1.01 -2.47
CA TRP A 160 -5.37 1.75 -1.65
C TRP A 160 -5.12 3.15 -2.22
N ALA A 161 -4.76 4.06 -1.33
CA ALA A 161 -4.42 5.44 -1.64
C ALA A 161 -3.30 5.96 -0.72
N GLU A 162 -2.52 6.91 -1.21
CA GLU A 162 -1.38 7.50 -0.53
C GLU A 162 -1.31 9.00 -0.84
N ALA A 163 -1.20 9.82 0.22
CA ALA A 163 -0.97 11.26 0.14
C ALA A 163 0.52 11.59 0.04
#